data_AF-A0A483YLT2-F1
#
_entry.id   AF-A0A483YLT2-F1
#
_cell.length_a   1.000
_cell.length_b   1.000
_cell.length_c   1.000
_cell.angle_alpha   90.00
_cell.angle_beta   90.00
_cell.angle_gamma   90.00
#
_symmetry.space_group_name_H-M   'P 1'
#
loop_
_entity.id
_entity.type
_entity.pdbx_description
1 polymer ?
#
loop_
_entity_poly.entity_id
_entity_poly.type
_entity_poly.pdbx_seq_one_letter_code
_entity_poly.pdbx_strand_id
1 'polypeptide(L)'
;MSMLIWKKKNNAKHLILFIHGLKGGSDTWAVDKITSFPQLICEDEDFCDAFDIACFEYFTNFTNTYGKSRNLLARLFTSLTKKEVNLPVDELSELLVGECQINLSDYSIINFVAHSMG
;
A
#
# COMPACT_ATOMS: atom_id res chain seq x y z
N MET A 1 12.36 5.36 1.37
CA MET A 1 11.14 5.92 0.78
C MET A 1 10.00 5.33 1.58
N SER A 2 9.10 6.16 2.11
CA SER A 2 7.97 5.66 2.90
C SER A 2 7.02 4.87 1.99
N MET A 3 6.39 3.84 2.55
CA MET A 3 5.36 3.03 1.89
C MET A 3 3.97 3.69 1.96
N LEU A 4 3.89 4.90 2.52
CA LEU A 4 2.65 5.65 2.68
C LEU A 4 2.43 6.59 1.50
N ILE A 5 1.31 6.39 0.82
CA ILE A 5 0.79 7.29 -0.22
C ILE A 5 -0.34 8.12 0.38
N TRP A 6 -0.07 9.40 0.62
CA TRP A 6 -1.04 10.31 1.22
C TRP A 6 -2.09 10.75 0.20
N LYS A 7 -3.36 10.66 0.59
CA LYS A 7 -4.49 11.28 -0.13
C LYS A 7 -4.87 12.61 0.49
N LYS A 8 -4.76 12.72 1.82
CA LYS A 8 -4.97 13.96 2.58
C LYS A 8 -4.08 13.96 3.82
N LYS A 9 -3.41 15.07 4.08
CA LYS A 9 -2.58 15.28 5.28
C LYS A 9 -2.69 16.72 5.75
N ASN A 10 -3.60 16.97 6.68
CA ASN A 10 -3.92 18.27 7.26
C ASN A 10 -3.60 18.34 8.77
N ASN A 11 -2.77 17.41 9.28
CA ASN A 11 -2.45 17.27 10.69
C ASN A 11 -3.69 17.00 11.56
N ALA A 12 -4.64 16.22 11.04
CA ALA A 12 -5.74 15.74 11.84
C ALA A 12 -5.21 14.83 12.96
N LYS A 13 -5.96 14.70 14.07
CA LYS A 13 -5.55 13.83 15.17
C LYS A 13 -5.71 12.34 14.85
N HIS A 14 -6.58 12.01 13.89
CA HIS A 14 -6.93 10.63 13.55
C HIS A 14 -6.50 10.33 12.11
N LEU A 15 -6.12 9.08 11.85
CA LEU A 15 -5.74 8.59 10.54
C LEU A 15 -6.69 7.46 10.10
N ILE A 16 -7.03 7.45 8.82
CA ILE A 16 -7.54 6.26 8.13
C ILE A 16 -6.43 5.74 7.22
N LEU A 17 -5.98 4.51 7.47
CA LEU A 17 -4.93 3.87 6.69
C LEU A 17 -5.52 2.71 5.89
N PHE A 18 -5.48 2.85 4.56
CA PHE A 18 -5.95 1.85 3.63
C PHE A 18 -4.85 0.85 3.29
N ILE A 19 -5.14 -0.45 3.42
CA ILE A 19 -4.18 -1.54 3.17
C ILE A 19 -4.75 -2.46 2.09
N HIS A 20 -4.11 -2.46 0.92
CA HIS A 20 -4.55 -3.28 -0.21
C HIS A 20 -4.14 -4.75 -0.04
N GLY A 21 -4.71 -5.64 -0.85
CA GLY A 21 -4.37 -7.06 -0.89
C GLY A 21 -3.39 -7.43 -2.00
N LEU A 22 -3.34 -8.72 -2.36
CA LEU A 22 -2.50 -9.25 -3.46
C LEU A 22 -2.75 -8.52 -4.79
N LYS A 23 -1.67 -8.19 -5.51
CA LYS A 23 -1.68 -7.37 -6.74
C LYS A 23 -2.41 -6.02 -6.62
N GLY A 24 -2.63 -5.55 -5.41
CA GLY A 24 -3.31 -4.29 -5.17
C GLY A 24 -2.37 -3.09 -5.20
N GLY A 25 -2.94 -1.96 -4.78
CA GLY A 25 -2.34 -0.63 -4.75
C GLY A 25 -3.45 0.40 -4.52
N SER A 26 -3.20 1.67 -4.84
CA SER A 26 -4.25 2.71 -4.87
C SER A 26 -5.46 2.34 -5.74
N ASP A 27 -5.24 1.56 -6.79
CA ASP A 27 -6.25 1.08 -7.73
C ASP A 27 -7.24 0.08 -7.10
N THR A 28 -6.86 -0.60 -6.01
CA THR A 28 -7.76 -1.47 -5.23
C THR A 28 -9.00 -0.71 -4.75
N TRP A 29 -8.84 0.58 -4.50
CA TRP A 29 -9.90 1.44 -3.96
C TRP A 29 -10.55 2.31 -5.03
N ALA A 30 -10.11 2.20 -6.29
CA ALA A 30 -10.53 3.05 -7.38
C ALA A 30 -11.68 2.42 -8.18
N VAL A 31 -12.69 3.21 -8.49
CA VAL A 31 -13.72 2.85 -9.47
C VAL A 31 -13.25 3.25 -10.87
N ASP A 32 -12.58 4.40 -10.97
CA ASP A 32 -11.96 4.90 -12.19
C ASP A 32 -10.68 5.69 -11.85
N LYS A 33 -10.12 6.41 -12.84
CA LYS A 33 -8.85 7.14 -12.66
C LYS A 33 -8.95 8.34 -11.72
N ILE A 34 -10.14 8.83 -11.46
CA ILE A 34 -10.41 10.06 -10.71
C ILE A 34 -11.08 9.70 -9.38
N THR A 35 -12.02 8.75 -9.39
CA THR A 35 -12.82 8.39 -8.24
C THR A 35 -12.29 7.15 -7.52
N SER A 36 -11.96 7.31 -6.25
CA SER A 36 -11.59 6.23 -5.34
C SER A 36 -12.23 6.41 -3.98
N PHE A 37 -12.39 5.32 -3.22
CA PHE A 37 -13.01 5.39 -1.91
C PHE A 37 -12.29 6.32 -0.91
N PRO A 38 -10.94 6.30 -0.78
CA PRO A 38 -10.22 7.29 0.01
C PRO A 38 -10.50 8.74 -0.43
N GLN A 39 -10.61 8.98 -1.74
CA GLN A 39 -10.91 10.30 -2.29
C GLN A 39 -12.32 10.76 -1.91
N LEU A 40 -13.31 9.87 -1.97
CA LEU A 40 -14.69 10.19 -1.59
C LEU A 40 -14.78 10.59 -0.11
N ILE A 41 -14.02 9.95 0.78
CA ILE A 41 -13.97 10.35 2.20
C ILE A 41 -13.30 11.72 2.38
N CYS A 42 -12.27 12.03 1.58
CA CYS A 42 -11.65 13.37 1.61
C CYS A 42 -12.62 14.49 1.22
N GLU A 43 -13.58 14.20 0.34
CA GLU A 43 -14.55 15.15 -0.23
C GLU A 43 -15.84 15.26 0.61
N ASP A 44 -16.08 14.32 1.52
CA ASP A 44 -17.23 14.33 2.41
C ASP A 44 -17.05 15.35 3.54
N GLU A 45 -17.91 16.38 3.57
CA GLU A 45 -17.83 17.49 4.52
C GLU A 45 -17.86 17.05 5.99
N ASP A 46 -18.57 15.96 6.31
CA ASP A 46 -18.69 15.45 7.68
C ASP A 46 -17.40 14.78 8.17
N PHE A 47 -16.59 14.27 7.24
CA PHE A 47 -15.37 13.51 7.56
C PHE A 47 -14.09 14.26 7.27
N CYS A 48 -14.11 15.23 6.36
CA CYS A 48 -12.90 15.76 5.76
C CYS A 48 -11.95 16.35 6.82
N ASP A 49 -12.45 17.08 7.82
CA ASP A 49 -11.58 17.71 8.83
C ASP A 49 -11.23 16.79 10.01
N ALA A 50 -11.86 15.63 10.13
CA ALA A 50 -11.66 14.71 11.24
C ALA A 50 -10.48 13.75 11.02
N PHE A 51 -10.10 13.48 9.77
CA PHE A 51 -9.12 12.44 9.43
C PHE A 51 -8.08 12.91 8.41
N ASP A 52 -6.83 12.52 8.67
CA ASP A 52 -5.84 12.35 7.62
C ASP A 52 -6.05 10.98 6.96
N ILE A 53 -5.68 10.86 5.69
CA ILE A 53 -5.98 9.67 4.89
C ILE A 53 -4.76 9.27 4.05
N ALA A 54 -4.34 8.02 4.21
CA ALA A 54 -3.22 7.44 3.47
C ALA A 54 -3.50 6.00 3.03
N CYS A 55 -2.76 5.55 2.03
CA CYS A 55 -2.68 4.15 1.62
C CYS A 55 -1.29 3.59 1.98
N PHE A 56 -1.22 2.44 2.62
CA PHE A 56 0.00 1.66 2.75
C PHE A 56 0.15 0.79 1.51
N GLU A 57 1.12 1.14 0.66
CA GLU A 57 1.36 0.47 -0.63
C GLU A 57 2.64 -0.35 -0.61
N TYR A 58 2.53 -1.61 -1.03
CA TYR A 58 3.63 -2.54 -1.07
C TYR A 58 3.56 -3.41 -2.33
N PHE A 59 4.72 -3.86 -2.80
CA PHE A 59 4.76 -4.72 -3.97
C PHE A 59 4.20 -6.11 -3.65
N THR A 60 3.29 -6.59 -4.51
CA THR A 60 2.77 -7.94 -4.45
C THR A 60 2.27 -8.43 -5.82
N ASN A 61 2.53 -9.70 -6.14
CA ASN A 61 2.15 -10.32 -7.40
C ASN A 61 1.71 -11.78 -7.20
N PHE A 62 0.96 -12.36 -8.14
CA PHE A 62 0.69 -13.81 -8.14
C PHE A 62 1.91 -14.52 -8.73
N THR A 63 2.62 -15.30 -7.91
CA THR A 63 3.78 -16.09 -8.34
C THR A 63 3.33 -17.34 -9.12
N ASN A 64 2.89 -17.18 -10.37
CA ASN A 64 2.66 -18.31 -11.29
C ASN A 64 3.96 -18.88 -11.90
N THR A 65 5.13 -18.66 -11.29
CA THR A 65 6.44 -19.02 -11.87
C THR A 65 6.99 -20.38 -11.43
N TYR A 66 6.14 -21.30 -10.95
CA TYR A 66 6.50 -22.72 -10.95
C TYR A 66 6.29 -23.27 -12.37
N GLY A 67 7.39 -23.43 -13.13
CA GLY A 67 7.40 -24.37 -14.26
C GLY A 67 7.53 -23.83 -15.69
N LYS A 68 8.03 -22.62 -15.94
CA LYS A 68 8.54 -22.29 -17.29
C LYS A 68 10.06 -22.38 -17.30
N SER A 69 10.57 -23.48 -17.88
CA SER A 69 11.98 -23.65 -18.25
C SER A 69 12.43 -22.43 -19.06
N ARG A 70 13.07 -21.46 -18.39
CA ARG A 70 13.69 -20.32 -19.07
C ARG A 70 15.11 -20.73 -19.40
N ASN A 71 15.37 -20.83 -20.70
CA ASN A 71 16.66 -21.10 -21.32
C ASN A 71 17.82 -20.52 -20.50
N LEU A 72 18.72 -21.40 -20.05
CA LEU A 72 19.90 -21.06 -19.25
C LEU A 72 20.76 -19.95 -19.88
N LEU A 73 20.72 -19.80 -21.21
CA LEU A 73 21.40 -18.77 -21.98
C LEU A 73 20.87 -17.34 -21.77
N ALA A 74 19.61 -17.17 -21.34
CA ALA A 74 19.03 -15.84 -21.07
C ALA A 74 19.56 -15.21 -19.77
N ARG A 75 20.17 -16.01 -18.86
CA ARG A 75 20.72 -15.54 -17.58
C ARG A 75 22.01 -14.73 -17.73
N LEU A 76 22.71 -14.86 -18.86
CA LEU A 76 23.98 -14.16 -19.12
C LEU A 76 23.77 -12.73 -19.67
N PHE A 77 22.56 -12.37 -20.10
CA PHE A 77 22.25 -11.05 -20.70
C PHE A 77 21.23 -10.22 -19.91
N THR A 78 20.72 -10.70 -18.78
CA THR A 78 19.81 -9.90 -17.94
C THR A 78 20.60 -8.94 -17.07
N SER A 79 20.80 -7.75 -17.63
CA SER A 79 21.04 -6.46 -16.96
C SER A 79 20.38 -6.38 -15.56
N LEU A 80 21.08 -5.66 -14.67
CA LEU A 80 20.82 -5.30 -13.26
C LEU A 80 19.43 -4.65 -13.00
N THR A 81 18.36 -5.27 -13.47
CA THR A 81 17.00 -4.84 -13.18
C THR A 81 16.68 -5.22 -11.74
N LYS A 82 16.41 -4.20 -10.91
CA LYS A 82 16.01 -4.37 -9.52
C LYS A 82 14.76 -5.25 -9.49
N LYS A 83 14.93 -6.50 -9.06
CA LYS A 83 13.86 -7.48 -9.05
C LYS A 83 12.98 -7.22 -7.83
N GLU A 84 11.76 -6.78 -8.06
CA GLU A 84 10.73 -6.72 -7.02
C GLU A 84 10.29 -8.15 -6.69
N VAL A 85 10.23 -8.46 -5.39
CA VAL A 85 9.90 -9.78 -4.86
C VAL A 85 8.74 -9.64 -3.89
N ASN A 86 7.86 -10.64 -3.88
CA ASN A 86 6.81 -10.71 -2.87
C ASN A 86 7.46 -10.97 -1.51
N LEU A 87 7.18 -10.09 -0.56
CA LEU A 87 7.57 -10.32 0.83
C LEU A 87 6.53 -11.22 1.51
N PRO A 88 6.96 -12.08 2.44
CA PRO A 88 6.06 -12.74 3.38
C PRO A 88 5.19 -11.74 4.16
N VAL A 89 4.01 -12.17 4.61
CA VAL A 89 3.06 -11.31 5.32
C VAL A 89 3.63 -10.82 6.66
N ASP A 90 4.42 -11.64 7.34
CA ASP A 90 5.15 -11.27 8.55
C ASP A 90 6.14 -10.13 8.29
N GLU A 91 6.93 -10.20 7.21
CA GLU A 91 7.82 -9.09 6.83
C GLU A 91 7.06 -7.82 6.46
N LEU A 92 5.94 -7.94 5.73
CA LEU A 92 5.07 -6.80 5.42
C LEU A 92 4.47 -6.18 6.70
N SER A 93 4.15 -7.00 7.69
CA SER A 93 3.63 -6.54 8.98
C SER A 93 4.68 -5.75 9.75
N GLU A 94 5.93 -6.23 9.78
CA GLU A 94 7.04 -5.49 10.40
C GLU A 94 7.30 -4.14 9.71
N LEU A 95 7.18 -4.08 8.38
CA LEU A 95 7.27 -2.83 7.64
C LEU A 95 6.14 -1.86 8.01
N LEU A 96 4.90 -2.34 8.10
CA LEU A 96 3.76 -1.54 8.52
C LEU A 96 3.94 -1.02 9.95
N VAL A 97 4.38 -1.87 10.88
CA VAL A 97 4.71 -1.47 12.26
C VAL A 97 5.77 -0.38 12.27
N GLY A 98 6.82 -0.51 11.44
CA GLY A 98 7.85 0.51 11.27
C GLY A 98 7.29 1.86 10.79
N GLU A 99 6.41 1.86 9.78
CA GLU A 99 5.73 3.08 9.33
C GLU A 99 4.85 3.68 10.45
N CYS A 100 4.13 2.84 11.20
CA CYS A 100 3.32 3.29 12.33
C CYS A 100 4.15 3.98 13.41
N GLN A 101 5.31 3.41 13.76
CA GLN A 101 6.17 3.96 14.81
C GLN A 101 6.93 5.22 14.38
N ILE A 102 7.38 5.27 13.13
CA ILE A 102 8.27 6.34 12.65
C ILE A 102 7.47 7.51 12.06
N ASN A 103 6.45 7.23 11.25
CA ASN A 103 5.78 8.24 10.44
C ASN A 103 4.35 8.56 10.89
N LEU A 104 3.72 7.67 11.68
CA LEU A 104 2.33 7.81 12.10
C LEU A 104 2.17 7.87 13.63
N SER A 105 3.25 8.00 14.38
CA SER A 105 3.23 7.96 15.85
C SER A 105 2.56 9.17 16.51
N ASP A 106 2.42 10.27 15.78
CA ASP A 106 1.74 11.48 16.25
C ASP A 106 0.19 11.37 16.19
N TYR A 107 -0.35 10.38 15.48
CA TYR A 107 -1.80 10.16 15.43
C TYR A 107 -2.30 9.52 16.72
N SER A 108 -3.38 10.07 17.28
CA SER A 108 -4.02 9.53 18.48
C SER A 108 -4.76 8.23 18.20
N ILE A 109 -5.32 8.08 16.99
CA ILE A 109 -6.06 6.90 16.54
C ILE A 109 -5.67 6.63 15.08
N ILE A 110 -5.37 5.36 14.79
CA ILE A 110 -5.19 4.86 13.42
C ILE A 110 -6.28 3.82 13.16
N ASN A 111 -7.14 4.09 12.17
CA ASN A 111 -8.18 3.17 11.72
C ASN A 111 -7.68 2.44 10.47
N PHE A 112 -7.52 1.13 10.55
CA PHE A 112 -7.10 0.33 9.41
C PHE A 112 -8.31 -0.10 8.58
N VAL A 113 -8.25 0.14 7.28
CA VAL A 113 -9.23 -0.36 6.30
C VAL A 113 -8.50 -1.29 5.34
N ALA A 114 -8.76 -2.58 5.49
CA ALA A 114 -8.02 -3.63 4.80
C ALA A 114 -8.90 -4.37 3.77
N HIS A 115 -8.28 -4.84 2.69
CA HIS A 115 -8.92 -5.69 1.69
C HIS A 115 -8.16 -7.00 1.48
N SER A 116 -8.87 -8.12 1.64
CA SER A 116 -8.37 -9.48 1.42
C SER A 116 -7.14 -9.83 2.26
N MET A 117 -5.93 -9.83 1.67
CA MET A 117 -4.68 -10.13 2.38
C MET A 117 -4.21 -8.96 3.26
N GLY A 118 -4.61 -7.73 2.92
CA GLY A 118 -4.21 -6.53 3.65
C GLY A 118 -4.71 -6.49 5.09
#